data_AF-A0A7L2IB26-F1
#
_entry.id   AF-A0A7L2IB26-F1
#
_cell.length_a   1.000
_cell.length_b   1.000
_cell.length_c   1.000
_cell.angle_alpha   90.00
_cell.angle_beta   90.00
_cell.angle_gamma   90.00
#
_symmetry.space_group_name_H-M   'P 1'
#
loop_
_entity.id
_entity.type
_entity.pdbx_description
1 polymer ?
#
loop_
_entity_poly.entity_id
_entity_poly.type
_entity_poly.pdbx_seq_one_letter_code
_entity_poly.pdbx_strand_id
1 'polypeptide(L)'
;QVGSFQLFVEGYKEADYWLRKFETDPLPENTRKEFQTQFERLVILDYVIRNTDRGNDNWLVRYEKADEGLDLADKDSQWTISKESTIKIAAIDNGLAFPFKHPDEWRAYPFHWAWLPQAKVPFSQEIRDLVLPRISDMNFVQDLCEDLYELFKTDKGFDKATFENQMSVMRGQILNLTQALKDEKSPIQLVQMPRVIVERSSTGSQGRIVHLSNAFTQTFHSRKPFFSSW
;
A
#
# COMPACT_ATOMS: atom_id res chain seq x y z
N GLN A 1 26.69 9.63 11.80
CA GLN A 1 25.30 9.93 11.40
C GLN A 1 24.69 8.63 10.91
N VAL A 2 23.46 8.32 11.31
CA VAL A 2 22.73 7.12 10.87
C VAL A 2 21.62 7.58 9.91
N GLY A 3 21.30 6.78 8.90
CA GLY A 3 20.27 7.09 7.92
C GLY A 3 19.79 5.84 7.20
N SER A 4 18.74 5.97 6.39
CA SER A 4 18.25 4.90 5.53
C SER A 4 19.24 4.63 4.38
N PHE A 5 19.41 3.35 4.05
CA PHE A 5 20.13 2.93 2.86
C PHE A 5 19.16 2.11 2.00
N GLN A 6 18.80 2.65 0.84
CA GLN A 6 17.90 1.99 -0.11
C GLN A 6 18.71 1.46 -1.28
N LEU A 7 18.50 0.20 -1.66
CA LEU A 7 19.13 -0.38 -2.85
C LEU A 7 18.66 0.36 -4.10
N PHE A 8 19.61 0.65 -4.99
CA PHE A 8 19.32 1.24 -6.29
C PHE A 8 18.66 0.21 -7.20
N VAL A 9 17.68 0.65 -8.01
CA VAL A 9 16.97 -0.19 -8.96
C VAL A 9 17.20 0.31 -10.39
N GLU A 10 17.70 -0.58 -11.26
CA GLU A 10 18.06 -0.24 -12.64
C GLU A 10 16.89 -0.43 -13.62
N GLY A 11 16.85 0.40 -14.67
CA GLY A 11 15.86 0.29 -15.75
C GLY A 11 14.45 0.79 -15.41
N TYR A 12 14.29 1.44 -14.26
CA TYR A 12 13.04 2.05 -13.83
C TYR A 12 12.93 3.51 -14.28
N LYS A 13 11.71 3.97 -14.54
CA LYS A 13 11.37 5.39 -14.76
C LYS A 13 10.17 5.77 -13.89
N GLU A 14 9.97 7.07 -13.67
CA GLU A 14 8.78 7.58 -12.98
C GLU A 14 7.49 6.99 -13.56
N ALA A 15 6.52 6.70 -12.70
CA ALA A 15 5.27 6.11 -13.15
C ALA A 15 4.50 7.04 -14.10
N ASP A 16 4.52 8.35 -13.85
CA ASP A 16 3.88 9.35 -14.72
C ASP A 16 4.38 9.25 -16.19
N TYR A 17 5.69 9.03 -16.40
CA TYR A 17 6.24 8.80 -17.74
C TYR A 17 5.59 7.60 -18.43
N TRP A 18 5.43 6.47 -17.73
CA TRP A 18 4.86 5.25 -18.30
C TRP A 18 3.35 5.32 -18.46
N LEU A 19 2.64 5.90 -17.49
CA LEU A 19 1.19 6.08 -17.54
C LEU A 19 0.78 6.88 -18.78
N ARG A 20 1.47 8.00 -19.07
CA ARG A 20 1.25 8.78 -20.31
C ARG A 20 1.50 7.97 -21.58
N LYS A 21 2.51 7.09 -21.58
CA LYS A 21 2.75 6.21 -22.73
C LYS A 21 1.64 5.18 -22.91
N PHE A 22 1.11 4.62 -21.83
CA PHE A 22 0.03 3.63 -21.89
C PHE A 22 -1.30 4.21 -22.33
N GLU A 23 -1.50 5.53 -22.22
CA GLU A 23 -2.65 6.21 -22.83
C GLU A 23 -2.57 6.22 -24.36
N THR A 24 -1.36 6.37 -24.92
CA THR A 24 -1.13 6.39 -26.37
C THR A 24 -0.94 5.01 -26.98
N ASP A 25 -0.32 4.09 -26.24
CA ASP A 25 0.02 2.73 -26.65
C ASP A 25 -0.34 1.76 -25.51
N PRO A 26 -1.61 1.31 -25.47
CA PRO A 26 -2.14 0.51 -24.37
C PRO A 26 -1.39 -0.81 -24.18
N LEU A 27 -1.16 -1.19 -22.92
CA LEU A 27 -0.54 -2.47 -22.58
C LEU A 27 -1.36 -3.66 -23.11
N PRO A 28 -0.70 -4.72 -23.61
CA PRO A 28 -1.33 -6.01 -23.86
C PRO A 28 -2.05 -6.53 -22.61
N GLU A 29 -3.13 -7.28 -22.78
CA GLU A 29 -4.00 -7.74 -21.68
C GLU A 29 -3.22 -8.39 -20.52
N ASN A 30 -2.29 -9.30 -20.84
CA ASN A 30 -1.51 -10.02 -19.84
C ASN A 30 -0.62 -9.08 -19.01
N THR A 31 0.10 -8.16 -19.68
CA THR A 31 0.93 -7.17 -19.01
C THR A 31 0.10 -6.16 -18.23
N ARG A 32 -1.10 -5.79 -18.72
CA ARG A 32 -2.00 -4.90 -18.00
C ARG A 32 -2.50 -5.53 -16.69
N LYS A 33 -2.78 -6.84 -16.69
CA LYS A 33 -3.11 -7.60 -15.48
C LYS A 33 -1.93 -7.63 -14.51
N GLU A 34 -0.71 -7.90 -14.99
CA GLU A 34 0.48 -7.86 -14.14
C GLU A 34 0.70 -6.47 -13.53
N PHE A 35 0.53 -5.42 -14.32
CA PHE A 35 0.60 -4.04 -13.84
C PHE A 35 -0.44 -3.77 -12.75
N GLN A 36 -1.68 -4.22 -12.94
CA GLN A 36 -2.73 -4.07 -11.95
C GLN A 36 -2.38 -4.78 -10.63
N THR A 37 -1.88 -6.02 -10.69
CA THR A 37 -1.43 -6.75 -9.48
C THR A 37 -0.29 -6.02 -8.77
N GLN A 38 0.68 -5.46 -9.50
CA GLN A 38 1.76 -4.65 -8.92
C GLN A 38 1.22 -3.35 -8.29
N PHE A 39 0.25 -2.72 -8.95
CA PHE A 39 -0.39 -1.49 -8.47
C PHE A 39 -1.18 -1.73 -7.18
N GLU A 40 -1.89 -2.85 -7.06
CA GLU A 40 -2.60 -3.23 -5.82
C GLU A 40 -1.64 -3.40 -4.64
N ARG A 41 -0.43 -3.93 -4.87
CA ARG A 41 0.61 -4.04 -3.84
C ARG A 41 1.09 -2.67 -3.36
N LEU A 42 1.28 -1.71 -4.29
CA LEU A 42 1.59 -0.31 -3.95
C LEU A 42 0.48 0.32 -3.10
N VAL A 43 -0.78 0.15 -3.52
CA VAL A 43 -1.96 0.64 -2.79
C VAL A 43 -1.99 0.12 -1.36
N ILE A 44 -1.79 -1.19 -1.18
CA ILE A 44 -1.80 -1.81 0.15
C ILE A 44 -0.67 -1.28 1.02
N LEU A 45 0.55 -1.19 0.48
CA LEU A 45 1.70 -0.63 1.19
C LEU A 45 1.40 0.79 1.67
N ASP A 46 1.05 1.69 0.74
CA ASP A 46 0.82 3.10 1.04
C ASP A 46 -0.35 3.32 2.01
N TYR A 47 -1.40 2.50 1.90
CA TYR A 47 -2.56 2.61 2.77
C TYR A 47 -2.23 2.19 4.20
N VAL A 48 -1.56 1.03 4.38
CA VAL A 48 -1.18 0.50 5.70
C VAL A 48 -0.26 1.48 6.43
N ILE A 49 0.79 1.97 5.77
CA ILE A 49 1.74 2.90 6.39
C ILE A 49 1.22 4.35 6.44
N ARG A 50 0.04 4.60 5.85
CA ARG A 50 -0.54 5.92 5.60
C ARG A 50 0.50 6.90 5.06
N ASN A 51 1.06 6.59 3.89
CA ASN A 51 1.98 7.48 3.20
C ASN A 51 1.31 8.84 2.94
N THR A 52 2.01 9.92 3.27
CA THR A 52 1.52 11.30 3.14
C THR A 52 2.08 12.02 1.91
N ASP A 53 3.00 11.38 1.17
CA ASP A 53 3.72 11.99 0.05
C ASP A 53 3.88 11.04 -1.15
N ARG A 54 2.84 10.26 -1.47
CA ARG A 54 2.84 9.45 -2.68
C ARG A 54 2.30 10.24 -3.88
N GLY A 55 3.19 10.92 -4.58
CA GLY A 55 3.00 11.40 -5.95
C GLY A 55 3.23 10.31 -7.01
N ASN A 56 2.90 10.58 -8.29
CA ASN A 56 3.14 9.66 -9.41
C ASN A 56 4.60 9.68 -9.94
N ASP A 57 5.40 10.58 -9.41
CA ASP A 57 6.86 10.69 -9.49
C ASP A 57 7.54 9.82 -8.42
N ASN A 58 6.89 9.59 -7.27
CA ASN A 58 7.45 8.86 -6.12
C ASN A 58 7.26 7.33 -6.19
N TRP A 59 6.83 6.78 -7.32
CA TRP A 59 6.92 5.34 -7.58
C TRP A 59 7.34 5.14 -9.02
N LEU A 60 8.12 4.09 -9.24
CA LEU A 60 8.75 3.84 -10.51
C LEU A 60 8.14 2.62 -11.18
N VAL A 61 8.16 2.62 -12.51
CA VAL A 61 7.76 1.49 -13.35
C VAL A 61 8.92 1.10 -14.25
N ARG A 62 9.19 -0.20 -14.33
CA ARG A 62 10.06 -0.81 -15.35
C ARG A 62 9.18 -1.65 -16.24
N TYR A 63 9.23 -1.37 -17.54
CA TYR A 63 8.50 -2.14 -18.55
C TYR A 63 9.46 -2.53 -19.67
N GLU A 64 9.59 -3.84 -19.89
CA GLU A 64 10.33 -4.43 -21.00
C GLU A 64 9.33 -5.08 -21.95
N LYS A 65 9.23 -4.56 -23.17
CA LYS A 65 8.48 -5.23 -24.25
C LYS A 65 9.25 -6.49 -24.68
N ALA A 66 8.49 -7.54 -24.95
CA ALA A 66 8.98 -8.68 -25.72
C ALA A 66 9.49 -8.18 -27.06
N ASP A 67 10.66 -8.64 -27.51
CA ASP A 67 11.13 -8.33 -28.86
C ASP A 67 10.17 -8.96 -29.87
N GLU A 68 9.56 -8.14 -30.72
CA GLU A 68 8.76 -8.61 -31.87
C GLU A 68 9.63 -8.97 -33.09
N GLY A 69 10.97 -8.92 -32.97
CA GLY A 69 11.91 -9.19 -34.07
C GLY A 69 13.13 -9.99 -33.64
N LEU A 70 13.54 -10.91 -34.53
CA LEU A 70 14.55 -12.01 -34.42
C LEU A 70 13.88 -13.35 -34.00
N ASP A 71 13.63 -14.37 -34.84
CA ASP A 71 14.24 -14.75 -36.12
C ASP A 71 13.25 -15.53 -37.02
N LEU A 72 13.02 -15.05 -38.25
CA LEU A 72 12.53 -15.86 -39.38
C LEU A 72 13.68 -16.64 -40.06
N ALA A 73 14.82 -16.82 -39.37
CA ALA A 73 16.04 -17.40 -39.92
C ALA A 73 16.74 -18.34 -38.94
N ASP A 74 16.03 -19.31 -38.36
CA ASP A 74 16.58 -20.67 -38.21
C ASP A 74 15.49 -21.66 -37.76
N LYS A 75 15.01 -22.48 -38.69
CA LYS A 75 14.24 -23.68 -38.39
C LYS A 75 15.21 -24.80 -38.06
N ASP A 76 15.76 -24.82 -36.84
CA ASP A 76 16.27 -26.03 -36.17
C ASP A 76 16.95 -25.67 -34.84
N SER A 77 16.18 -25.26 -33.84
CA SER A 77 16.57 -25.36 -32.43
C SER A 77 15.37 -25.19 -31.50
N GLN A 78 14.98 -26.32 -30.94
CA GLN A 78 14.13 -26.57 -29.78
C GLN A 78 14.03 -25.41 -28.75
N TRP A 79 12.80 -24.87 -28.58
CA TRP A 79 12.36 -23.94 -27.51
C TRP A 79 13.05 -22.56 -27.44
N THR A 80 12.83 -21.70 -28.43
CA THR A 80 12.93 -20.24 -28.21
C THR A 80 11.80 -19.79 -27.28
N ILE A 81 12.11 -19.68 -26.00
CA ILE A 81 11.26 -19.00 -25.00
C ILE A 81 11.08 -17.57 -25.51
N SER A 82 9.93 -17.28 -26.10
CA SER A 82 9.51 -15.92 -26.40
C SER A 82 9.55 -15.16 -25.08
N LYS A 83 10.50 -14.23 -24.93
CA LYS A 83 10.68 -13.48 -23.68
C LYS A 83 9.40 -12.66 -23.47
N GLU A 84 8.50 -13.10 -22.59
CA GLU A 84 7.25 -12.39 -22.32
C GLU A 84 7.54 -10.96 -21.86
N SER A 85 6.66 -10.03 -22.23
CA SER A 85 6.78 -8.64 -21.78
C SER A 85 6.62 -8.59 -20.26
N THR A 86 7.55 -7.95 -19.56
CA THR A 86 7.52 -7.89 -18.08
C THR A 86 7.30 -6.47 -17.60
N ILE A 87 6.48 -6.31 -16.55
CA ILE A 87 6.25 -5.00 -15.91
C ILE A 87 6.38 -5.10 -14.39
N LYS A 88 7.10 -4.16 -13.78
CA LYS A 88 7.35 -4.11 -12.32
C LYS A 88 7.20 -2.69 -11.78
N ILE A 89 6.74 -2.59 -10.54
CA ILE A 89 6.65 -1.33 -9.78
C ILE A 89 7.69 -1.33 -8.65
N ALA A 90 8.34 -0.19 -8.44
CA ALA A 90 9.16 0.08 -7.26
C ALA A 90 8.59 1.27 -6.47
N ALA A 91 8.20 1.04 -5.22
CA ALA A 91 7.76 2.07 -4.30
C ALA A 91 8.99 2.70 -3.60
N ILE A 92 9.44 3.84 -4.11
CA ILE A 92 10.61 4.56 -3.57
C ILE A 92 10.13 5.69 -2.64
N ASP A 93 11.06 6.39 -2.00
CA ASP A 93 10.75 7.59 -1.21
C ASP A 93 9.57 7.43 -0.23
N ASN A 94 9.78 6.57 0.77
CA ASN A 94 8.79 6.25 1.80
C ASN A 94 9.02 7.05 3.10
N GLY A 95 9.78 8.16 3.03
CA GLY A 95 10.25 8.91 4.20
C GLY A 95 9.15 9.65 4.97
N LEU A 96 8.02 9.94 4.31
CA LEU A 96 6.87 10.66 4.88
C LEU A 96 5.66 9.75 5.10
N ALA A 97 5.89 8.68 5.87
CA ALA A 97 4.88 7.70 6.27
C ALA A 97 4.80 7.56 7.80
N PHE A 98 3.93 6.67 8.29
CA PHE A 98 3.66 6.41 9.71
C PHE A 98 3.30 7.68 10.53
N PRO A 99 2.25 8.42 10.15
CA PRO A 99 1.83 9.57 10.93
C PRO A 99 1.21 9.13 12.27
N PHE A 100 1.46 9.90 13.33
CA PHE A 100 0.89 9.63 14.66
C PHE A 100 -0.60 10.00 14.78
N LYS A 101 -1.15 10.74 13.81
CA LYS A 101 -2.59 11.01 13.69
C LYS A 101 -2.97 11.10 12.21
N HIS A 102 -4.24 10.89 11.90
CA HIS A 102 -4.74 11.25 10.57
C HIS A 102 -4.55 12.75 10.32
N PRO A 103 -4.16 13.17 9.10
CA PRO A 103 -4.02 14.59 8.80
C PRO A 103 -5.30 15.38 9.02
N ASP A 104 -5.16 16.59 9.55
CA ASP A 104 -6.29 17.51 9.71
C ASP A 104 -6.83 17.90 8.32
N GLU A 105 -8.15 18.15 8.18
CA GLU A 105 -8.81 18.30 6.87
C GLU A 105 -8.27 19.43 5.98
N TRP A 106 -7.61 20.43 6.56
CA TRP A 106 -6.97 21.53 5.82
C TRP A 106 -5.64 21.12 5.14
N ARG A 107 -5.10 19.94 5.44
CA ARG A 107 -4.02 19.27 4.70
C ARG A 107 -4.37 17.81 4.48
N ALA A 108 -4.99 17.51 3.34
CA ALA A 108 -5.57 16.18 3.10
C ALA A 108 -4.53 15.06 2.88
N TYR A 109 -3.30 15.40 2.45
CA TYR A 109 -2.25 14.45 2.00
C TYR A 109 -2.86 13.24 1.25
N PRO A 110 -3.43 13.51 0.06
CA PRO A 110 -4.14 12.50 -0.70
C PRO A 110 -3.15 11.49 -1.30
N PHE A 111 -3.63 10.28 -1.56
CA PHE A 111 -2.89 9.32 -2.36
C PHE A 111 -3.07 9.67 -3.84
N HIS A 112 -2.02 10.11 -4.55
CA HIS A 112 -2.19 10.61 -5.92
C HIS A 112 -2.63 9.50 -6.90
N TRP A 113 -2.25 8.26 -6.62
CA TRP A 113 -2.70 7.12 -7.40
C TRP A 113 -4.22 6.90 -7.34
N ALA A 114 -4.94 7.47 -6.38
CA ALA A 114 -6.39 7.30 -6.25
C ALA A 114 -7.18 7.93 -7.41
N TRP A 115 -6.56 8.87 -8.14
CA TRP A 115 -7.16 9.48 -9.34
C TRP A 115 -6.91 8.70 -10.62
N LEU A 116 -6.05 7.67 -10.58
CA LEU A 116 -5.75 6.87 -11.76
C LEU A 116 -6.92 5.94 -12.11
N PRO A 117 -7.13 5.61 -13.41
CA PRO A 117 -8.15 4.64 -13.82
C PRO A 117 -8.01 3.29 -13.11
N GLN A 118 -6.79 2.85 -12.84
CA GLN A 118 -6.45 1.61 -12.13
C GLN A 118 -7.03 1.56 -10.72
N ALA A 119 -7.21 2.71 -10.05
CA ALA A 119 -7.80 2.79 -8.73
C ALA A 119 -9.31 2.51 -8.71
N LYS A 120 -9.98 2.50 -9.87
CA LYS A 120 -11.40 2.15 -10.00
C LYS A 120 -11.64 0.65 -10.13
N VAL A 121 -10.61 -0.12 -10.45
CA VAL A 121 -10.68 -1.59 -10.59
C VAL A 121 -10.78 -2.22 -9.19
N PRO A 122 -11.76 -3.09 -8.92
CA PRO A 122 -11.85 -3.85 -7.67
C PRO A 122 -10.56 -4.64 -7.38
N PHE A 123 -10.21 -4.79 -6.11
CA PHE A 123 -9.07 -5.62 -5.71
C PHE A 123 -9.22 -7.05 -6.26
N SER A 124 -8.17 -7.53 -6.92
CA SER A 124 -8.10 -8.87 -7.49
C SER A 124 -8.24 -9.98 -6.43
N GLN A 125 -8.67 -11.17 -6.86
CA GLN A 125 -8.65 -12.34 -5.99
C GLN A 125 -7.23 -12.67 -5.50
N GLU A 126 -6.23 -12.50 -6.36
CA GLU A 126 -4.82 -12.75 -6.04
C GLU A 126 -4.35 -11.92 -4.84
N ILE A 127 -4.63 -10.61 -4.84
CA ILE A 127 -4.19 -9.75 -3.73
C ILE A 127 -4.98 -10.01 -2.45
N ARG A 128 -6.27 -10.36 -2.57
CA ARG A 128 -7.10 -10.75 -1.43
C ARG A 128 -6.56 -12.02 -0.77
N ASP A 129 -6.29 -13.06 -1.54
CA ASP A 129 -5.75 -14.33 -1.04
C ASP A 129 -4.37 -14.16 -0.41
N LEU A 130 -3.56 -13.26 -0.95
CA LEU A 130 -2.22 -12.97 -0.43
C LEU A 130 -2.24 -12.22 0.91
N VAL A 131 -3.12 -11.21 1.03
CA VAL A 131 -3.05 -10.21 2.10
C VAL A 131 -4.08 -10.45 3.20
N LEU A 132 -5.32 -10.80 2.84
CA LEU A 132 -6.43 -10.91 3.79
C LEU A 132 -6.15 -11.91 4.93
N PRO A 133 -5.58 -13.11 4.71
CA PRO A 133 -5.28 -14.05 5.79
C PRO A 133 -4.26 -13.50 6.80
N ARG A 134 -3.38 -12.59 6.37
CA ARG A 134 -2.36 -11.98 7.25
C ARG A 134 -2.96 -10.85 8.08
N ILE A 135 -3.59 -9.88 7.42
CA ILE A 135 -4.04 -8.66 8.10
C ILE A 135 -5.33 -8.85 8.94
N SER A 136 -6.07 -9.95 8.70
CA SER A 136 -7.20 -10.33 9.54
C SER A 136 -6.80 -11.13 10.79
N ASP A 137 -5.57 -11.65 10.85
CA ASP A 137 -5.01 -12.29 12.03
C ASP A 137 -4.42 -11.23 12.97
N MET A 138 -4.97 -11.13 14.17
CA MET A 138 -4.51 -10.17 15.17
C MET A 138 -3.11 -10.50 15.70
N ASN A 139 -2.68 -11.77 15.64
CA ASN A 139 -1.31 -12.12 16.03
C ASN A 139 -0.31 -11.56 15.03
N PHE A 140 -0.55 -11.73 13.72
CA PHE A 140 0.28 -11.12 12.68
C PHE A 140 0.37 -9.58 12.82
N VAL A 141 -0.75 -8.91 13.08
CA VAL A 141 -0.76 -7.45 13.28
C VAL A 141 0.00 -7.06 14.56
N GLN A 142 -0.08 -7.88 15.61
CA GLN A 142 0.65 -7.69 16.85
C GLN A 142 2.16 -7.82 16.65
N ASP A 143 2.60 -8.88 15.96
CA ASP A 143 3.99 -9.14 15.64
C ASP A 143 4.57 -8.01 14.76
N LEU A 144 3.80 -7.55 13.75
CA LEU A 144 4.20 -6.40 12.94
C LEU A 144 4.41 -5.12 13.76
N CYS A 145 3.54 -4.87 14.76
CA CYS A 145 3.74 -3.73 15.66
C CYS A 145 5.00 -3.91 16.53
N GLU A 146 5.33 -5.12 16.94
CA GLU A 146 6.53 -5.42 17.72
C GLU A 146 7.81 -5.24 16.89
N ASP A 147 7.82 -5.72 15.64
CA ASP A 147 8.92 -5.49 14.70
C ASP A 147 9.16 -3.99 14.47
N LEU A 148 8.08 -3.22 14.27
CA LEU A 148 8.17 -1.76 14.13
C LEU A 148 8.65 -1.07 15.41
N TYR A 149 8.26 -1.57 16.58
CA TYR A 149 8.75 -1.07 17.86
C TYR A 149 10.25 -1.28 18.00
N GLU A 150 10.75 -2.48 17.68
CA GLU A 150 12.18 -2.80 17.71
C GLU A 150 12.99 -1.92 16.77
N LEU A 151 12.44 -1.58 15.60
CA LEU A 151 13.06 -0.66 14.65
C LEU A 151 13.03 0.79 15.16
N PHE A 152 11.86 1.30 15.55
CA PHE A 152 11.67 2.73 15.83
C PHE A 152 12.34 3.15 17.13
N LYS A 153 12.44 2.25 18.13
CA LYS A 153 13.11 2.53 19.41
C LYS A 153 14.61 2.76 19.29
N THR A 154 15.21 2.50 18.13
CA THR A 154 16.63 2.76 17.88
C THR A 154 16.92 4.26 17.71
N ASP A 155 15.91 5.07 17.41
CA ASP A 155 16.05 6.52 17.32
C ASP A 155 16.22 7.14 18.72
N LYS A 156 17.14 8.10 18.84
CA LYS A 156 17.43 8.76 20.14
C LYS A 156 16.26 9.61 20.65
N GLY A 157 15.41 10.10 19.74
CA GLY A 157 14.21 10.89 20.04
C GLY A 157 12.95 10.05 20.10
N PHE A 158 13.06 8.71 20.14
CA PHE A 158 11.90 7.83 20.24
C PHE A 158 11.04 8.15 21.46
N ASP A 159 9.76 8.40 21.22
CA ASP A 159 8.74 8.56 22.26
C ASP A 159 7.69 7.46 22.14
N LYS A 160 7.54 6.68 23.22
CA LYS A 160 6.63 5.52 23.25
C LYS A 160 5.17 5.92 23.05
N ALA A 161 4.74 7.06 23.57
CA ALA A 161 3.36 7.51 23.42
C ALA A 161 3.06 7.86 21.95
N THR A 162 3.98 8.57 21.28
CA THR A 162 3.91 8.87 19.84
C THR A 162 3.89 7.58 19.01
N PHE A 163 4.72 6.60 19.35
CA PHE A 163 4.71 5.29 18.70
C PHE A 163 3.36 4.58 18.81
N GLU A 164 2.76 4.53 20.01
CA GLU A 164 1.44 3.92 20.18
C GLU A 164 0.35 4.64 19.37
N ASN A 165 0.45 5.96 19.24
CA ASN A 165 -0.43 6.74 18.36
C ASN A 165 -0.23 6.37 16.88
N GLN A 166 1.02 6.24 16.40
CA GLN A 166 1.32 5.75 15.04
C GLN A 166 0.70 4.37 14.80
N MET A 167 0.87 3.43 15.74
CA MET A 167 0.31 2.09 15.60
C MET A 167 -1.22 2.10 15.66
N SER A 168 -1.83 3.04 16.37
CA SER A 168 -3.28 3.18 16.43
C SER A 168 -3.87 3.68 15.11
N VAL A 169 -3.15 4.54 14.38
CA VAL A 169 -3.47 4.90 12.99
C VAL A 169 -3.29 3.69 12.08
N MET A 170 -2.15 3.00 12.13
CA MET A 170 -1.87 1.82 11.30
C MET A 170 -2.93 0.72 11.46
N ARG A 171 -3.34 0.41 12.71
CA ARG A 171 -4.41 -0.55 12.99
C ARG A 171 -5.76 -0.10 12.41
N GLY A 172 -6.06 1.19 12.45
CA GLY A 172 -7.24 1.76 11.79
C GLY A 172 -7.21 1.59 10.26
N GLN A 173 -6.04 1.75 9.64
CA GLN A 173 -5.86 1.48 8.22
C GLN A 173 -6.04 -0.01 7.91
N ILE A 174 -5.43 -0.89 8.71
CA ILE A 174 -5.57 -2.34 8.56
C ILE A 174 -7.05 -2.77 8.68
N LEU A 175 -7.81 -2.18 9.61
CA LEU A 175 -9.23 -2.46 9.78
C LEU A 175 -10.04 -2.10 8.52
N ASN A 176 -9.86 -0.88 8.00
CA ASN A 176 -10.54 -0.45 6.77
C ASN A 176 -10.13 -1.30 5.56
N LEU A 177 -8.84 -1.58 5.41
CA LEU A 177 -8.31 -2.41 4.32
C LEU A 177 -8.89 -3.84 4.39
N THR A 178 -8.94 -4.44 5.58
CA THR A 178 -9.54 -5.77 5.80
C THR A 178 -10.99 -5.78 5.32
N GLN A 179 -11.77 -4.77 5.68
CA GLN A 179 -13.17 -4.67 5.26
C GLN A 179 -13.29 -4.44 3.74
N ALA A 180 -12.47 -3.58 3.15
CA ALA A 180 -12.47 -3.33 1.72
C ALA A 180 -12.12 -4.58 0.89
N LEU A 181 -11.15 -5.39 1.35
CA LEU A 181 -10.79 -6.65 0.69
C LEU A 181 -11.89 -7.71 0.83
N LYS A 182 -12.62 -7.75 1.95
CA LYS A 182 -13.78 -8.63 2.13
C LYS A 182 -14.93 -8.23 1.20
N ASP A 183 -15.20 -6.94 1.09
CA ASP A 183 -16.31 -6.36 0.31
C ASP A 183 -15.98 -6.16 -1.18
N GLU A 184 -14.83 -6.64 -1.66
CA GLU A 184 -14.42 -6.55 -3.07
C GLU A 184 -14.41 -5.10 -3.59
N LYS A 185 -13.98 -4.17 -2.73
CA LYS A 185 -13.87 -2.75 -3.08
C LYS A 185 -12.70 -2.48 -4.01
N SER A 186 -12.73 -1.34 -4.69
CA SER A 186 -11.57 -0.80 -5.41
C SER A 186 -10.73 0.14 -4.53
N PRO A 187 -9.47 0.42 -4.91
CA PRO A 187 -8.61 1.38 -4.19
C PRO A 187 -9.27 2.75 -3.95
N ILE A 188 -10.02 3.27 -4.94
CA ILE A 188 -10.72 4.55 -4.78
C ILE A 188 -11.85 4.47 -3.73
N GLN A 189 -12.53 3.33 -3.63
CA GLN A 189 -13.56 3.13 -2.60
C GLN A 189 -12.94 2.95 -1.20
N LEU A 190 -11.76 2.33 -1.11
CA LEU A 190 -11.00 2.20 0.15
C LEU A 190 -10.61 3.57 0.72
N VAL A 191 -10.10 4.48 -0.11
CA VAL A 191 -9.69 5.82 0.37
C VAL A 191 -10.88 6.72 0.74
N GLN A 192 -12.08 6.39 0.26
CA GLN A 192 -13.34 7.06 0.62
C GLN A 192 -13.92 6.56 1.96
N MET A 193 -13.40 5.47 2.51
CA MET A 193 -13.87 4.96 3.80
C MET A 193 -13.59 5.95 4.93
N PRO A 194 -14.49 6.10 5.92
CA PRO A 194 -14.26 6.94 7.07
C PRO A 194 -12.97 6.53 7.80
N ARG A 195 -12.22 7.53 8.27
CA ARG A 195 -10.95 7.29 8.97
C ARG A 195 -11.22 6.70 10.34
N VAL A 196 -10.47 5.65 10.68
CA VAL A 196 -10.57 4.98 11.97
C VAL A 196 -9.22 5.03 12.67
N ILE A 197 -9.25 5.10 14.00
CA ILE A 197 -8.11 4.85 14.87
C ILE A 197 -8.49 3.70 15.80
N VAL A 198 -7.56 2.77 16.03
CA VAL A 198 -7.77 1.61 16.90
C VAL A 198 -6.74 1.61 18.02
N GLU A 199 -7.17 1.98 19.21
CA GLU A 199 -6.32 2.12 20.39
C GLU A 199 -6.33 0.83 21.21
N ARG A 200 -5.21 0.50 21.87
CA ARG A 200 -5.19 -0.59 22.86
C ARG A 200 -5.89 -0.12 24.14
N SER A 201 -6.83 -0.91 24.65
CA SER A 201 -7.49 -0.62 25.92
C SER A 201 -6.49 -0.73 27.07
N SER A 202 -6.36 0.33 27.87
CA SER A 202 -5.49 0.39 29.05
C SER A 202 -6.08 -0.38 30.24
N THR A 203 -6.33 -1.69 30.11
CA THR A 203 -6.64 -2.53 31.28
C THR A 203 -5.39 -3.32 31.64
N GLY A 204 -4.62 -2.79 32.58
CA GLY A 204 -3.45 -3.46 33.13
C GLY A 204 -3.82 -4.66 33.99
N SER A 205 -3.10 -5.77 33.81
CA SER A 205 -2.65 -6.65 34.89
C SER A 205 -1.81 -7.80 34.32
N GLN A 206 -0.70 -8.07 34.99
CA GLN A 206 0.18 -9.21 34.81
C GLN A 206 -0.58 -10.54 34.58
N GLY A 207 -0.13 -11.33 33.60
CA GLY A 207 -0.06 -12.78 33.77
C GLY A 207 -1.27 -13.66 33.38
N ARG A 208 -2.21 -13.24 32.52
CA ARG A 208 -3.21 -14.18 31.96
C ARG A 208 -3.38 -13.98 30.46
N ILE A 209 -3.52 -15.11 29.74
CA ILE A 209 -3.85 -15.17 28.31
C ILE A 209 -5.21 -14.50 28.13
N VAL A 210 -5.22 -13.24 27.68
CA VAL A 210 -6.43 -12.50 27.31
C VAL A 210 -6.70 -12.80 25.84
N HIS A 211 -7.90 -13.27 25.51
CA HIS A 211 -8.36 -13.30 24.12
C HIS A 211 -8.30 -11.85 23.57
N LEU A 212 -7.40 -11.59 22.61
CA LEU A 212 -7.08 -10.25 22.08
C LEU A 212 -8.28 -9.49 21.50
N SER A 213 -9.41 -10.16 21.22
CA SER A 213 -10.61 -9.54 20.64
C SER A 213 -11.21 -8.43 21.51
N ASN A 214 -10.96 -8.44 22.82
CA ASN A 214 -11.53 -7.45 23.76
C ASN A 214 -10.54 -6.35 24.18
N ALA A 215 -9.35 -6.28 23.55
CA ALA A 215 -8.25 -5.40 23.98
C ALA A 215 -8.14 -4.09 23.20
N PHE A 216 -9.12 -3.74 22.34
CA PHE A 216 -9.04 -2.59 21.45
C PHE A 216 -10.31 -1.76 21.42
N THR A 217 -10.15 -0.43 21.39
CA THR A 217 -11.23 0.55 21.20
C THR A 217 -11.13 1.14 19.80
N GLN A 218 -12.25 1.19 19.08
CA GLN A 218 -12.33 1.76 17.73
C GLN A 218 -12.99 3.14 17.77
N THR A 219 -12.32 4.15 17.20
CA THR A 219 -12.82 5.52 17.13
C THR A 219 -12.96 5.95 15.67
N PHE A 220 -14.19 6.19 15.23
CA PHE A 220 -14.50 6.65 13.87
C PHE A 220 -14.49 8.18 13.79
N HIS A 221 -13.66 8.73 12.91
CA HIS A 221 -13.71 10.13 12.53
C HIS A 221 -14.66 10.27 11.34
N SER A 222 -15.94 10.51 11.65
CA SER A 222 -16.93 10.91 10.66
C SER A 222 -17.43 12.31 11.01
N ARG A 223 -16.97 13.33 10.28
CA ARG A 223 -17.71 14.59 10.19
C ARG A 223 -18.16 14.75 8.74
N LYS A 224 -19.45 15.06 8.56
CA LYS A 224 -19.98 15.43 7.25
C LYS A 224 -19.20 16.65 6.74
N PRO A 225 -18.91 16.75 5.43
CA PRO A 225 -18.32 17.96 4.88
C PRO A 225 -19.17 19.16 5.30
N PHE A 226 -18.52 20.22 5.79
CA PHE A 226 -19.18 21.40 6.36
C PHE A 226 -19.94 22.26 5.32
N PHE A 227 -20.18 21.73 4.11
CA PHE A 227 -21.03 22.32 3.09
C PHE A 227 -22.03 21.29 2.58
N SER A 228 -23.17 21.25 3.27
CA SER A 228 -24.46 20.92 2.67
C SER A 228 -25.30 22.21 2.66
N SER A 229 -25.90 22.53 1.51
CA SER A 229 -26.53 23.81 1.09
C SER A 229 -25.52 24.76 0.40
N TRP A 230 -25.70 25.19 -0.86
CA TRP A 230 -26.89 25.32 -1.73
C TRP A 230 -26.60 24.86 -3.15
#